data_AF-A0AB36XPJ0-F1
#
_entry.id   AF-A0AB36XPJ0-F1
#
_cell.length_a   1.000
_cell.length_b   1.000
_cell.length_c   1.000
_cell.angle_alpha   90.00
_cell.angle_beta   90.00
_cell.angle_gamma   90.00
#
_symmetry.space_group_name_H-M   'P 1'
#
loop_
_entity.id
_entity.type
_entity.pdbx_description
1 polymer ?
#
loop_
_entity_poly.entity_id
_entity_poly.type
_entity_poly.pdbx_seq_one_letter_code
_entity_poly.pdbx_strand_id
1 'polypeptide(L)'
;MSKKAPEWQVNALSNLEFFYSNPEYKNEFGHDYIAERCGVTRMTLNRNKVYMKRYHEVREHLKGFKKVDPSEGATPIDGYKEKYEAEVEKRNEVEKKLNALQLRLNDCYQMLEDQGIDPEFIYPTKLKKHKEK
;
A
#
# COMPACT_ATOMS: atom_id res chain seq x y z
N MET A 1 34.65 13.89 28.21
CA MET A 1 34.16 12.50 28.00
C MET A 1 32.79 12.56 27.36
N SER A 2 32.63 12.06 26.14
CA SER A 2 31.31 11.96 25.51
C SER A 2 30.48 10.95 26.32
N LYS A 3 29.50 11.42 27.10
CA LYS A 3 28.53 10.55 27.76
C LYS A 3 27.70 9.91 26.65
N LYS A 4 27.98 8.65 26.32
CA LYS A 4 27.11 7.85 25.46
C LYS A 4 25.70 7.91 26.03
N ALA A 5 24.73 8.19 25.15
CA ALA A 5 23.33 8.20 25.56
C ALA A 5 22.95 6.81 26.11
N PRO A 6 22.12 6.73 27.15
CA PRO A 6 21.59 5.47 27.64
C PRO A 6 20.89 4.71 26.50
N GLU A 7 20.99 3.38 26.49
CA GLU A 7 20.40 2.52 25.46
C GLU A 7 18.89 2.75 25.31
N TRP A 8 18.18 2.89 26.43
CA TRP A 8 16.75 3.20 26.43
C TRP A 8 16.43 4.53 25.71
N GLN A 9 17.34 5.51 25.76
CA GLN A 9 17.14 6.80 25.10
C GLN A 9 17.25 6.64 23.58
N VAL A 10 18.20 5.83 23.10
CA VAL A 10 18.34 5.53 21.67
C VAL A 10 17.09 4.82 21.16
N ASN A 11 16.62 3.80 21.89
CA ASN A 11 15.41 3.06 21.56
C ASN A 11 14.16 3.95 21.58
N ALA A 12 14.02 4.81 22.59
CA ALA A 12 12.90 5.74 22.69
C ALA A 12 12.87 6.71 21.49
N LEU A 13 14.02 7.24 21.07
CA LEU A 13 14.12 8.12 19.90
C LEU A 13 13.80 7.37 18.59
N SER A 14 14.24 6.11 18.45
CA SER A 14 13.89 5.28 17.30
C SER A 14 12.38 5.00 17.22
N ASN A 15 11.71 4.74 18.35
CA ASN A 15 10.26 4.59 18.39
C ASN A 15 9.54 5.90 18.00
N LEU A 16 10.05 7.06 18.41
CA LEU A 16 9.51 8.35 17.96
C LEU A 16 9.66 8.55 16.45
N GLU A 17 10.79 8.13 15.87
CA GLU A 17 11.00 8.21 14.42
C GLU A 17 10.06 7.28 13.65
N PHE A 18 9.78 6.09 14.19
CA PHE A 18 8.77 5.19 13.63
C PHE A 18 7.41 5.89 13.52
N PHE A 19 6.92 6.54 14.58
CA PHE A 19 5.65 7.26 14.53
C PHE A 19 5.69 8.49 13.61
N TYR A 20 6.83 9.13 13.46
CA TYR A 20 7.00 10.24 12.52
C TYR A 20 6.85 9.76 11.07
N SER A 21 7.41 8.60 10.74
CA SER A 21 7.35 8.03 9.39
C SER A 21 6.05 7.28 9.09
N ASN A 22 5.35 6.81 10.13
CA ASN A 22 4.14 5.99 10.02
C ASN A 22 2.98 6.62 10.82
N PRO A 23 2.45 7.78 10.38
CA PRO A 23 1.44 8.53 11.11
C PRO A 23 0.08 7.82 11.24
N GLU A 24 -0.16 6.76 10.46
CA GLU A 24 -1.32 5.88 10.57
C GLU A 24 -1.43 5.17 11.93
N TYR A 25 -0.31 4.99 12.65
CA TYR A 25 -0.26 4.43 14.00
C TYR A 25 -0.46 5.47 15.11
N LYS A 26 -0.91 6.69 14.79
CA LYS A 26 -1.19 7.77 15.76
C LYS A 26 -2.01 7.32 16.97
N ASN A 27 -2.90 6.35 16.81
CA ASN A 27 -3.75 5.86 17.91
C ASN A 27 -2.95 5.14 19.01
N GLU A 28 -1.79 4.58 18.67
CA GLU A 28 -0.87 3.92 19.60
C GLU A 28 0.20 4.87 20.14
N PHE A 29 0.28 6.10 19.60
CA PHE A 29 1.28 7.08 20.02
C PHE A 29 1.01 7.58 21.43
N GLY A 30 1.96 7.34 22.33
CA GLY A 30 1.90 7.84 23.69
C GLY A 30 3.14 7.49 24.51
N HIS A 31 3.28 8.17 25.66
CA HIS A 31 4.36 7.88 26.59
C HIS A 31 4.30 6.46 27.15
N ASP A 32 3.10 5.92 27.34
CA ASP A 32 2.91 4.60 27.96
C ASP A 32 3.45 3.49 27.03
N TYR A 33 3.17 3.58 25.73
CA TYR A 33 3.74 2.70 24.70
C TYR A 33 5.28 2.70 24.71
N ILE A 34 5.87 3.90 24.71
CA ILE A 34 7.33 4.05 24.64
C ILE A 34 7.98 3.59 25.94
N ALA A 35 7.35 3.86 27.09
CA ALA A 35 7.82 3.44 28.41
C ALA A 35 7.88 1.90 28.51
N GLU A 36 6.82 1.23 28.08
CA GLU A 36 6.75 -0.23 28.05
C GLU A 36 7.84 -0.84 27.15
N ARG A 37 7.95 -0.36 25.91
CA ARG A 37 8.92 -0.86 24.91
C ARG A 37 10.38 -0.63 25.31
N CYS A 38 10.65 0.43 26.06
CA CYS A 38 11.99 0.77 26.52
C CYS A 38 12.30 0.24 27.93
N GLY A 39 11.35 -0.42 28.59
CA GLY A 39 11.51 -0.94 29.96
C GLY A 39 11.78 0.15 31.00
N VAL A 40 11.25 1.35 30.80
CA VAL A 40 11.45 2.52 31.69
C VAL A 40 10.13 3.10 32.15
N THR A 41 10.16 3.86 33.24
CA THR A 41 8.96 4.57 33.69
C THR A 41 8.71 5.81 32.84
N ARG A 42 7.44 6.22 32.75
CA ARG A 42 7.05 7.49 32.15
C ARG A 42 7.72 8.71 32.79
N MET A 43 8.01 8.64 34.09
CA MET A 43 8.79 9.69 34.77
C MET A 43 10.21 9.81 34.23
N THR A 44 10.87 8.69 33.93
CA THR A 44 12.22 8.69 33.34
C THR A 44 12.21 9.33 31.95
N LEU A 45 11.20 9.02 31.12
CA LEU A 45 11.01 9.66 29.82
C LEU A 45 10.80 11.18 29.97
N ASN A 46 9.87 11.59 30.82
CA ASN A 46 9.52 13.01 31.01
C ASN A 46 10.67 13.87 31.53
N ARG A 47 11.59 13.29 32.29
CA ARG A 47 12.79 13.99 32.81
C ARG A 47 13.85 14.22 31.73
N ASN A 48 13.81 13.50 30.61
CA ASN A 48 14.80 13.63 29.55
C ASN A 48 14.39 14.69 28.53
N LYS A 49 15.14 15.80 28.51
CA LYS A 49 14.87 16.95 27.64
C LYS A 49 14.95 16.63 26.15
N VAL A 50 15.88 15.77 25.73
CA VAL A 50 16.08 15.42 24.31
C VAL A 50 14.90 14.60 23.81
N TYR A 51 14.51 13.59 24.59
CA TYR A 51 13.32 12.79 24.30
C TYR A 51 12.07 13.67 24.26
N MET A 52 11.83 14.52 25.28
CA MET A 52 10.63 15.35 25.34
C MET A 52 10.54 16.34 24.18
N LYS A 53 11.66 16.94 23.77
CA LYS A 53 11.69 17.81 22.59
C LYS A 53 11.21 17.05 21.34
N ARG A 54 11.80 15.89 21.06
CA ARG A 54 11.41 15.07 19.89
C ARG A 54 9.97 14.57 20.00
N TYR A 55 9.54 14.19 21.19
CA TYR A 55 8.16 13.76 21.45
C TYR A 55 7.15 14.86 21.07
N HIS A 56 7.42 16.12 21.43
CA HIS A 56 6.56 17.24 21.05
C HIS A 56 6.53 17.48 19.54
N GLU A 57 7.67 17.39 18.86
CA GLU A 57 7.75 17.51 17.40
C GLU A 57 6.89 16.44 16.72
N VAL A 58 7.04 15.17 17.13
CA VAL A 58 6.25 14.05 16.58
C VAL A 58 4.77 14.21 16.93
N ARG A 59 4.43 14.65 18.14
CA ARG A 59 3.04 14.90 18.54
C ARG A 59 2.37 15.95 17.66
N GLU A 60 3.03 17.07 17.38
CA GLU A 60 2.48 18.11 16.51
C GLU A 60 2.35 17.62 15.06
N HIS A 61 3.34 16.86 14.56
CA HIS A 61 3.26 16.21 13.26
C HIS A 61 2.02 15.29 13.17
N LEU A 62 1.84 14.41 14.15
CA LEU A 62 0.69 13.50 14.21
C LEU A 62 -0.63 14.24 14.41
N LYS A 63 -0.65 15.38 15.12
CA LYS A 63 -1.86 16.18 15.31
C LYS A 63 -2.41 16.71 13.98
N GLY A 64 -1.52 17.14 13.08
CA GLY A 64 -1.87 17.56 11.73
C GLY A 64 -2.33 16.42 10.81
N PHE A 65 -2.01 15.17 11.16
CA PHE A 65 -2.43 14.00 10.39
C PHE A 65 -3.92 13.71 10.64
N LYS A 66 -4.72 13.91 9.59
CA LYS A 66 -6.09 13.39 9.48
C LYS A 66 -6.01 12.03 8.81
N LYS A 67 -6.41 10.97 9.52
CA LYS A 67 -6.77 9.71 8.87
C LYS A 67 -7.91 10.05 7.91
N VAL A 68 -7.71 9.79 6.62
CA VAL A 68 -8.81 9.82 5.66
C VAL A 68 -9.67 8.62 6.05
N ASP A 69 -10.81 8.90 6.70
CA ASP A 69 -11.78 7.88 7.05
C ASP A 69 -12.32 7.30 5.73
N PRO A 70 -12.26 5.97 5.49
CA PRO A 70 -12.86 5.38 4.30
C PRO A 70 -14.37 5.64 4.19
N SER A 71 -15.03 6.02 5.31
CA SER A 71 -16.46 6.32 5.37
C SER A 71 -16.81 7.80 5.15
N GLU A 72 -15.88 8.74 5.39
CA GLU A 72 -16.06 10.16 5.06
C GLU A 72 -15.32 10.42 3.76
N GLY A 73 -16.06 10.42 2.65
CA GLY A 73 -15.54 10.51 1.29
C GLY A 73 -14.34 11.45 1.16
N ALA A 74 -13.30 10.95 0.48
CA ALA A 74 -12.02 11.61 0.29
C ALA A 74 -12.16 13.12 0.08
N THR A 75 -11.44 13.91 0.89
CA THR A 75 -11.17 15.31 0.55
C THR A 75 -10.61 15.34 -0.88
N PRO A 76 -11.18 16.15 -1.79
CA PRO A 76 -10.83 16.09 -3.20
C PRO A 76 -9.36 16.48 -3.37
N ILE A 77 -8.51 15.51 -3.72
CA ILE A 77 -7.28 15.81 -4.44
C ILE A 77 -7.74 16.03 -5.87
N ASP A 78 -8.04 17.28 -6.19
CA ASP A 78 -8.48 17.72 -7.50
C ASP A 78 -7.59 17.08 -8.57
N GLY A 79 -8.20 16.27 -9.45
CA GLY A 79 -7.53 15.54 -10.53
C GLY A 79 -7.20 14.05 -10.32
N TYR A 80 -7.28 13.45 -9.11
CA TYR A 80 -7.04 11.99 -8.97
C TYR A 80 -8.29 11.13 -9.21
N LYS A 81 -9.48 11.62 -8.84
CA LYS A 81 -10.74 10.92 -9.09
C LYS A 81 -11.03 10.80 -10.59
N GLU A 82 -10.85 11.90 -11.33
CA GLU A 82 -10.99 11.89 -12.79
C GLU A 82 -9.98 10.97 -13.47
N LYS A 83 -8.72 10.93 -12.97
CA LYS A 83 -7.71 9.99 -13.47
C LYS A 83 -8.10 8.54 -13.20
N TYR A 84 -8.63 8.24 -12.01
CA TYR A 84 -9.07 6.91 -11.65
C TYR A 84 -10.29 6.48 -12.48
N GLU A 85 -11.29 7.34 -12.65
CA GLU A 85 -12.46 7.07 -13.49
C GLU A 85 -12.06 6.87 -14.95
N ALA A 86 -11.16 7.70 -15.48
CA ALA A 86 -10.60 7.53 -16.83
C ALA A 86 -9.78 6.23 -16.98
N GLU A 87 -9.06 5.79 -15.95
CA GLU A 87 -8.34 4.51 -15.95
C GLU A 87 -9.28 3.31 -15.86
N VAL A 88 -10.35 3.41 -15.06
CA VAL A 88 -11.40 2.38 -14.96
C VAL A 88 -12.15 2.24 -16.28
N GLU A 89 -12.49 3.34 -16.93
CA GLU A 89 -13.17 3.32 -18.23
C GLU A 89 -12.27 2.72 -19.32
N LYS A 90 -10.98 3.09 -19.35
CA LYS A 90 -9.98 2.45 -20.23
C LYS A 90 -9.86 0.96 -19.96
N ARG A 91 -9.85 0.53 -18.69
CA ARG A 91 -9.80 -0.90 -18.34
C ARG A 91 -11.03 -1.65 -18.85
N ASN A 92 -12.22 -1.09 -18.66
CA ASN A 92 -13.47 -1.68 -19.14
C ASN A 92 -13.51 -1.79 -20.68
N GLU A 93 -13.00 -0.78 -21.39
CA GLU A 93 -12.87 -0.85 -22.85
C GLU A 93 -11.90 -1.94 -23.31
N VAL A 94 -10.75 -2.05 -22.64
CA VAL A 94 -9.75 -3.09 -22.96
C VAL A 94 -10.32 -4.48 -22.70
N GLU A 95 -11.06 -4.68 -21.61
CA GLU A 95 -11.70 -5.94 -21.28
C GLU A 95 -12.79 -6.34 -22.30
N LYS A 96 -13.61 -5.38 -22.74
CA LYS A 96 -14.59 -5.60 -23.83
C LYS A 96 -13.89 -5.98 -25.14
N LYS A 97 -12.80 -5.30 -25.50
CA LYS A 97 -12.01 -5.62 -26.71
C LYS A 97 -11.38 -7.01 -26.61
N LEU A 98 -10.87 -7.38 -25.43
CA LEU A 98 -10.26 -8.69 -25.19
C LEU A 98 -11.29 -9.81 -25.35
N ASN A 99 -12.48 -9.67 -24.75
CA ASN A 99 -13.56 -10.65 -24.88
C ASN A 99 -14.02 -10.80 -26.34
N ALA A 100 -14.13 -9.69 -27.07
CA ALA A 100 -14.48 -9.72 -28.49
C ALA A 100 -13.40 -10.40 -29.35
N LEU A 101 -12.11 -10.16 -29.05
CA LEU A 101 -11.01 -10.83 -29.73
C LEU A 101 -10.94 -12.33 -29.42
N GLN A 102 -11.23 -12.73 -28.18
CA GLN A 102 -11.31 -14.14 -27.79
C GLN A 102 -12.44 -14.86 -28.52
N LEU A 103 -13.63 -14.25 -28.59
CA LEU A 103 -14.76 -14.82 -29.33
C LEU A 103 -14.40 -15.01 -30.82
N ARG A 104 -13.82 -13.98 -31.44
CA ARG A 104 -13.41 -14.04 -32.84
C ARG A 104 -12.29 -15.07 -33.08
N LEU A 105 -11.39 -15.24 -32.12
CA LEU A 105 -10.34 -16.25 -32.19
C LEU A 105 -10.95 -17.67 -32.14
N ASN A 106 -11.94 -17.88 -31.27
CA ASN A 106 -12.66 -19.15 -31.21
C ASN A 106 -13.43 -19.43 -32.51
N ASP A 107 -14.08 -18.41 -33.09
CA ASP A 107 -14.73 -18.55 -34.41
C ASP A 107 -13.73 -18.96 -35.50
N CYS A 108 -12.53 -18.37 -35.51
CA CYS A 108 -11.47 -18.75 -36.44
C CYS A 108 -10.99 -20.18 -36.22
N TYR A 109 -10.86 -20.66 -34.98
CA TYR A 109 -10.51 -22.05 -34.69
C TYR A 109 -11.59 -23.01 -35.16
N GLN A 110 -12.87 -22.70 -34.91
CA GLN A 110 -13.99 -23.53 -35.38
C GLN A 110 -14.01 -23.64 -36.90
N MET A 111 -13.79 -22.52 -37.62
CA MET A 111 -13.71 -22.54 -39.08
C MET A 111 -12.55 -23.38 -39.63
N LEU A 112 -11.41 -23.43 -38.93
CA LEU A 112 -10.27 -24.25 -39.33
C LEU A 112 -10.57 -25.74 -39.11
N GLU A 113 -11.17 -26.09 -37.97
CA GLU A 113 -11.61 -27.45 -37.67
C GLU A 113 -12.64 -27.95 -38.69
N ASP A 114 -13.62 -27.11 -39.06
CA ASP A 114 -14.64 -27.43 -40.05
C ASP A 114 -14.05 -27.67 -41.45
N GLN A 115 -12.88 -27.08 -41.76
CA GLN A 115 -12.13 -27.30 -42.99
C GLN A 115 -11.14 -28.49 -42.90
N GLY A 116 -11.10 -29.20 -41.78
CA GLY A 116 -10.19 -30.32 -41.54
C GLY A 116 -8.73 -29.91 -41.33
N ILE A 117 -8.48 -28.65 -40.97
CA ILE A 117 -7.15 -28.10 -40.74
C ILE A 117 -6.90 -28.04 -39.24
N ASP A 118 -5.86 -28.74 -38.77
CA ASP A 118 -5.45 -28.71 -37.36
C ASP A 118 -4.92 -27.30 -36.97
N PRO A 119 -5.58 -26.59 -36.03
CA PRO A 119 -5.13 -25.29 -35.56
C PRO A 119 -3.72 -25.27 -34.95
N GLU A 120 -3.23 -26.39 -34.42
CA GLU A 120 -1.86 -26.52 -33.87
C GLU A 120 -0.79 -26.37 -34.97
N PHE A 121 -1.13 -26.65 -36.23
CA PHE A 121 -0.22 -26.50 -37.37
C PHE A 121 0.00 -25.04 -37.76
N ILE A 122 -1.00 -24.17 -37.59
CA ILE A 122 -0.94 -22.75 -37.97
C ILE A 122 -0.39 -21.88 -36.83
N TYR A 123 -0.65 -22.23 -35.56
CA TYR A 123 -0.20 -21.46 -34.38
C TYR A 123 0.58 -22.30 -33.35
N PRO A 124 1.73 -22.89 -33.72
CA PRO A 124 2.43 -23.90 -32.92
C PRO A 124 2.99 -23.39 -31.56
N THR A 125 3.13 -22.08 -31.36
CA THR A 125 3.75 -21.52 -30.14
C THR A 125 2.78 -20.93 -29.13
N LYS A 126 1.46 -20.88 -29.42
CA LYS A 126 0.47 -20.19 -28.56
C LYS A 126 -0.59 -21.07 -27.90
N LEU A 127 -0.74 -22.34 -28.31
CA LEU A 127 -1.78 -23.25 -27.82
C LEU A 127 -1.33 -24.25 -26.73
N LYS A 128 -0.26 -23.97 -25.98
CA LYS A 128 0.07 -24.75 -24.78
C LYS A 128 -0.71 -24.23 -23.58
N LYS A 129 -1.98 -24.65 -23.42
CA LYS A 129 -2.71 -24.86 -22.14
C LYS A 129 -4.24 -24.85 -22.34
N HIS A 130 -4.79 -25.88 -22.97
CA HIS A 130 -6.18 -26.33 -22.71
C HIS A 130 -6.23 -27.86 -22.85
N LYS A 131 -5.42 -28.57 -22.07
CA LYS A 131 -5.73 -29.94 -21.70
C LYS A 131 -5.99 -29.92 -20.20
N GLU A 132 -7.26 -29.70 -19.86
CA GLU A 132 -7.77 -29.98 -18.52
C GLU A 132 -7.52 -31.45 -18.20
N LYS A 133 -7.03 -31.71 -16.98
CA LYS A 133 -7.05 -33.02 -16.33
C LYS A 133 -8.22 -33.05 -15.37
#